data_AF-A0A5N6TAT0-F1
#
_entry.id   AF-A0A5N6TAT0-F1
#
_cell.length_a   1.000
_cell.length_b   1.000
_cell.length_c   1.000
_cell.angle_alpha   90.00
_cell.angle_beta   90.00
_cell.angle_gamma   90.00
#
_symmetry.space_group_name_H-M   'P 1'
#
loop_
_entity.id
_entity.type
_entity.pdbx_description
1 polymer ?
#
loop_
_entity_poly.entity_id
_entity_poly.type
_entity_poly.pdbx_seq_one_letter_code
_entity_poly.pdbx_strand_id
1 'polypeptide(L)'
;MILHYAGHGMMKNGNFAFAATSAAEDTLNAEHFLLKNLKEAGFIPDSYHLDVLLILDCCFAHVATRAPTVPSRVVEVIAATSSQTPMARSPPHNTFTAKLTNEICHRKRAGHKSIEFADIFQTLRLHGDKVKPTHAMLLGVASVILPLSGPRTIDPTSIPPDYTALFNVSVSQDLTTEELKHLATWMRKLPRFAGLTIDNVYRTQSMCFVMRSALSVYAKLHGLQGYSLIAENPSPPLDLSRLLLPSPSSPAPKKENIPFRGGK
;
A
#
# COMPACT_ATOMS: atom_id res chain seq x y z
N MET A 1 -28.77 -1.34 19.12
CA MET A 1 -29.58 -0.52 18.20
C MET A 1 -29.43 -1.05 16.78
N ILE A 2 -30.53 -1.18 16.04
CA ILE A 2 -30.49 -1.52 14.61
C ILE A 2 -31.08 -0.33 13.87
N LEU A 3 -30.36 0.21 12.90
CA LEU A 3 -30.84 1.25 12.00
C LEU A 3 -30.84 0.70 10.58
N HIS A 4 -32.01 0.73 9.95
CA HIS A 4 -32.21 0.36 8.57
C HIS A 4 -32.59 1.59 7.76
N TYR A 5 -31.85 1.85 6.68
CA TYR A 5 -32.20 2.85 5.69
C TYR A 5 -32.37 2.16 4.34
N ALA A 6 -33.53 2.34 3.73
CA ALA A 6 -33.82 1.92 2.36
C ALA A 6 -34.28 3.13 1.55
N GLY A 7 -33.64 3.39 0.41
CA GLY A 7 -33.93 4.57 -0.39
C GLY A 7 -32.81 4.91 -1.37
N HIS A 8 -32.64 6.20 -1.66
CA HIS A 8 -31.58 6.66 -2.56
C HIS A 8 -30.34 7.07 -1.77
N GLY A 9 -29.19 6.57 -2.21
CA GLY A 9 -27.90 6.96 -1.69
C GLY A 9 -27.03 7.44 -2.83
N MET A 10 -26.10 8.35 -2.54
CA MET A 10 -25.20 8.90 -3.54
C MET A 10 -23.88 9.37 -2.91
N MET A 11 -22.93 9.70 -3.79
CA MET A 11 -21.75 10.48 -3.43
C MET A 11 -22.02 11.96 -3.67
N LYS A 12 -21.86 12.79 -2.62
CA LYS A 12 -21.92 14.25 -2.75
C LYS A 12 -20.73 14.87 -2.04
N ASN A 13 -19.92 15.63 -2.79
CA ASN A 13 -18.69 16.27 -2.30
C ASN A 13 -17.72 15.28 -1.61
N GLY A 14 -17.61 14.06 -2.14
CA GLY A 14 -16.73 13.02 -1.60
C GLY A 14 -17.25 12.28 -0.37
N ASN A 15 -18.45 12.61 0.14
CA ASN A 15 -19.06 11.94 1.29
C ASN A 15 -20.28 11.12 0.87
N PHE A 16 -20.58 10.09 1.67
CA PHE A 16 -21.84 9.35 1.54
C PHE A 16 -23.04 10.19 2.00
N ALA A 17 -24.05 10.32 1.14
CA ALA A 17 -25.28 11.06 1.42
C ALA A 17 -26.53 10.25 1.09
N PHE A 18 -27.56 10.43 1.91
CA PHE A 18 -28.92 10.02 1.59
C PHE A 18 -29.57 11.09 0.73
N ALA A 19 -30.32 10.69 -0.29
CA ALA A 19 -31.05 11.60 -1.15
C ALA A 19 -32.55 11.33 -1.05
N ALA A 20 -33.35 12.40 -1.01
CA ALA A 20 -34.82 12.27 -0.96
C ALA A 20 -35.37 11.62 -2.24
N THR A 21 -34.74 11.90 -3.38
CA THR A 21 -35.11 11.37 -4.70
C THR A 21 -33.85 11.01 -5.50
N SER A 22 -34.04 10.29 -6.61
CA SER A 22 -32.96 9.99 -7.56
C SER A 22 -32.36 11.24 -8.24
N ALA A 23 -33.09 12.35 -8.26
CA ALA A 23 -32.63 13.64 -8.80
C ALA A 23 -31.65 14.37 -7.85
N ALA A 24 -31.55 13.94 -6.59
CA ALA A 24 -30.58 14.44 -5.62
C ALA A 24 -30.62 15.96 -5.32
N GLU A 25 -31.78 16.58 -5.51
CA GLU A 25 -32.00 18.00 -5.17
C GLU A 25 -31.83 18.24 -3.66
N ASP A 26 -32.46 17.37 -2.86
CA ASP A 26 -32.36 17.37 -1.40
C ASP A 26 -31.57 16.17 -0.90
N THR A 27 -30.51 16.44 -0.13
CA THR A 27 -29.58 15.43 0.37
C THR A 27 -29.20 15.63 1.82
N LEU A 28 -29.11 14.55 2.59
CA LEU A 28 -28.57 14.52 3.94
C LEU A 28 -27.18 13.87 3.93
N ASN A 29 -26.18 14.52 4.51
CA ASN A 29 -24.83 13.96 4.64
C ASN A 29 -24.79 12.85 5.71
N ALA A 30 -25.12 11.63 5.30
CA ALA A 30 -25.17 10.45 6.16
C ALA A 30 -23.80 10.16 6.81
N GLU A 31 -22.70 10.43 6.12
CA GLU A 31 -21.37 10.24 6.70
C GLU A 31 -21.13 11.13 7.92
N HIS A 32 -21.48 12.41 7.83
CA HIS A 32 -21.32 13.35 8.94
C HIS A 32 -22.34 13.14 10.06
N PHE A 33 -23.63 13.01 9.71
CA PHE A 33 -24.70 13.01 10.70
C PHE A 33 -24.94 11.65 11.36
N LEU A 34 -24.63 10.55 10.66
CA LEU A 34 -24.82 9.19 11.17
C LEU A 34 -23.48 8.51 11.46
N LEU A 35 -22.65 8.28 10.45
CA LEU A 35 -21.50 7.39 10.58
C LEU A 35 -20.42 7.94 11.51
N LYS A 36 -20.11 9.23 11.41
CA LYS A 36 -19.10 9.88 12.25
C LYS A 36 -19.47 9.81 13.73
N ASN A 37 -20.71 10.19 14.06
CA ASN A 37 -21.20 10.17 15.44
C ASN A 37 -21.20 8.77 16.04
N LEU A 38 -21.52 7.74 15.25
CA LEU A 38 -21.47 6.34 15.71
C LEU A 38 -20.04 5.82 15.92
N LYS A 39 -19.04 6.41 15.28
CA LYS A 39 -17.62 6.02 15.40
C LYS A 39 -16.88 6.77 16.52
N GLU A 40 -17.40 7.92 16.96
CA GLU A 40 -16.74 8.75 17.97
C GLU A 40 -17.16 8.36 19.39
N ALA A 41 -16.19 7.88 20.18
CA ALA A 41 -16.39 7.48 21.59
C ALA A 41 -16.94 8.61 22.49
N GLY A 42 -16.87 9.87 22.05
CA GLY A 42 -17.46 11.01 22.75
C GLY A 42 -18.99 11.08 22.62
N PHE A 43 -19.57 10.48 21.59
CA PHE A 43 -21.03 10.49 21.36
C PHE A 43 -21.70 9.24 21.92
N ILE A 44 -21.07 8.08 21.75
CA ILE A 44 -21.48 6.82 22.38
C ILE A 44 -20.29 6.31 23.21
N PRO A 45 -20.26 6.62 24.53
CA PRO A 45 -19.25 6.08 25.44
C PRO A 45 -19.29 4.55 25.50
N ASP A 46 -18.12 3.91 25.58
CA ASP A 46 -17.99 2.45 25.70
C ASP A 46 -18.73 1.89 26.93
N SER A 47 -18.90 2.70 27.98
CA SER A 47 -19.65 2.34 29.20
C SER A 47 -21.13 2.08 28.96
N TYR A 48 -21.68 2.52 27.82
CA TYR A 48 -23.07 2.26 27.48
C TYR A 48 -23.30 0.85 26.93
N HIS A 49 -22.24 0.09 26.62
CA HIS A 49 -22.32 -1.28 26.11
C HIS A 49 -23.35 -1.40 24.96
N LEU A 50 -23.37 -0.41 24.07
CA LEU A 50 -24.35 -0.30 23.00
C LEU A 50 -23.77 -0.84 21.70
N ASP A 51 -24.29 -1.99 21.26
CA ASP A 51 -24.02 -2.50 19.92
C ASP A 51 -24.88 -1.78 18.88
N VAL A 52 -24.31 -1.43 17.73
CA VAL A 52 -25.02 -0.76 16.63
C VAL A 52 -24.85 -1.54 15.32
N LEU A 53 -25.97 -1.93 14.72
CA LEU A 53 -26.02 -2.50 13.37
C LEU A 53 -26.65 -1.49 12.40
N LEU A 54 -25.93 -1.16 11.34
CA LEU A 54 -26.44 -0.35 10.23
C LEU A 54 -26.72 -1.24 9.02
N ILE A 55 -27.95 -1.22 8.54
CA ILE A 55 -28.37 -1.88 7.30
C ILE A 55 -28.71 -0.77 6.31
N LEU A 56 -27.93 -0.64 5.24
CA LEU A 56 -28.09 0.41 4.23
C LEU A 56 -28.44 -0.21 2.88
N ASP A 57 -29.72 -0.22 2.54
CA ASP A 57 -30.27 -0.68 1.27
C ASP A 57 -30.44 0.51 0.31
N CYS A 58 -29.30 1.02 -0.18
CA CYS A 58 -29.28 2.12 -1.12
C CYS A 58 -28.01 2.13 -1.96
N CYS A 59 -28.04 2.82 -3.12
CA CYS A 59 -26.84 3.01 -3.94
C CYS A 59 -25.72 3.69 -3.13
N PHE A 60 -24.46 3.37 -3.46
CA PHE A 60 -23.27 3.89 -2.78
C PHE A 60 -23.16 3.59 -1.27
N ALA A 61 -24.02 2.74 -0.69
CA ALA A 61 -23.95 2.36 0.72
C ALA A 61 -22.59 1.76 1.13
N HIS A 62 -21.88 1.10 0.21
CA HIS A 62 -20.51 0.60 0.44
C HIS A 62 -19.51 1.70 0.83
N VAL A 63 -19.81 2.98 0.54
CA VAL A 63 -18.98 4.09 1.00
C VAL A 63 -19.00 4.20 2.51
N ALA A 64 -20.11 3.83 3.17
CA ALA A 64 -20.19 3.79 4.62
C ALA A 64 -19.19 2.80 5.25
N THR A 65 -18.78 1.78 4.49
CA THR A 65 -17.80 0.77 4.92
C THR A 65 -16.37 1.15 4.55
N ARG A 66 -16.16 2.15 3.67
CA ARG A 66 -14.81 2.61 3.34
C ARG A 66 -14.11 3.05 4.63
N ALA A 67 -12.83 2.72 4.72
CA ALA A 67 -12.03 3.06 5.89
C ALA A 67 -12.19 4.57 6.19
N PRO A 68 -12.43 4.95 7.47
CA PRO A 68 -13.01 6.24 7.81
C PRO A 68 -12.07 7.39 7.45
N THR A 69 -12.66 8.58 7.40
CA THR A 69 -12.01 9.90 7.50
C THR A 69 -10.65 9.79 8.16
N VAL A 70 -9.57 10.06 7.42
CA VAL A 70 -8.20 9.93 7.94
C VAL A 70 -8.08 10.83 9.17
N PRO A 71 -8.02 10.26 10.40
CA PRO A 71 -7.90 11.08 11.59
C PRO A 71 -6.55 11.81 11.55
N SER A 72 -6.52 13.04 12.07
CA SER A 72 -5.27 13.80 12.19
C SER A 72 -4.27 13.12 13.12
N ARG A 73 -4.77 12.29 14.05
CA ARG A 73 -3.96 11.49 14.96
C ARG A 73 -3.45 10.24 14.26
N VAL A 74 -2.16 10.00 14.41
CA VAL A 74 -1.47 8.79 13.97
C VAL A 74 -1.15 7.90 15.17
N VAL A 75 -1.42 6.59 15.06
CA VAL A 75 -0.93 5.57 15.99
C VAL A 75 -0.27 4.48 15.16
N GLU A 76 1.05 4.44 15.22
CA GLU A 76 1.91 3.52 14.46
C GLU A 76 2.64 2.58 15.41
N VAL A 77 2.64 1.30 15.08
CA VAL A 77 3.34 0.26 15.84
C VAL A 77 4.38 -0.38 14.93
N ILE A 78 5.62 -0.43 15.42
CA ILE A 78 6.66 -1.27 14.83
C ILE A 78 7.11 -2.25 15.91
N ALA A 79 6.96 -3.54 15.62
CA ALA A 79 7.32 -4.61 16.55
C ALA A 79 8.52 -5.40 16.02
N ALA A 80 9.29 -5.95 16.96
CA ALA A 80 10.54 -6.67 16.68
C ALA A 80 10.33 -7.98 15.91
N THR A 81 9.13 -8.55 15.96
CA THR A 81 8.81 -9.93 15.57
C THR A 81 7.60 -9.98 14.65
N SER A 82 7.37 -11.15 14.06
CA SER A 82 6.16 -11.46 13.30
C SER A 82 5.50 -12.73 13.85
N SER A 83 4.29 -13.05 13.38
CA SER A 83 3.62 -14.32 13.72
C SER A 83 4.45 -15.54 13.30
N GLN A 84 5.24 -15.44 12.23
CA GLN A 84 6.16 -16.51 11.80
C GLN A 84 7.47 -16.54 12.60
N THR A 85 7.86 -15.43 13.23
CA THR A 85 9.12 -15.31 13.97
C THR A 85 8.89 -14.65 15.34
N PRO A 86 8.11 -15.30 16.24
CA PRO A 86 7.55 -14.64 17.43
C PRO A 86 8.59 -14.30 18.51
N MET A 87 9.78 -14.89 18.45
CA MET A 87 10.84 -14.69 19.43
C MET A 87 11.78 -13.54 19.03
N ALA A 88 11.83 -12.51 19.87
CA ALA A 88 12.75 -11.38 19.67
C ALA A 88 14.19 -11.76 19.99
N ARG A 89 15.15 -11.08 19.35
CA ARG A 89 16.57 -11.23 19.67
C ARG A 89 16.93 -10.42 20.92
N SER A 90 17.67 -11.04 21.83
CA SER A 90 18.28 -10.42 23.01
C SER A 90 19.81 -10.34 22.88
N PRO A 91 20.49 -9.53 23.69
CA PRO A 91 21.95 -9.52 23.76
C PRO A 91 22.52 -10.93 23.99
N PRO A 92 23.68 -11.27 23.39
CA PRO A 92 24.62 -10.41 22.66
C PRO A 92 24.24 -10.16 21.19
N HIS A 93 23.08 -10.65 20.74
CA HIS A 93 22.65 -10.43 19.37
C HIS A 93 22.13 -9.01 19.12
N ASN A 94 22.21 -8.55 17.88
CA ASN A 94 21.69 -7.25 17.46
C ASN A 94 20.16 -7.21 17.64
N THR A 95 19.72 -6.46 18.65
CA THR A 95 18.31 -6.33 19.04
C THR A 95 17.55 -5.43 18.05
N PHE A 96 16.22 -5.50 18.08
CA PHE A 96 15.39 -4.61 17.26
C PHE A 96 15.65 -3.13 17.58
N THR A 97 15.72 -2.78 18.86
CA THR A 97 16.03 -1.40 19.30
C THR A 97 17.39 -0.94 18.80
N ALA A 98 18.43 -1.79 18.89
CA ALA A 98 19.76 -1.44 18.40
C ALA A 98 19.76 -1.17 16.88
N LYS A 99 19.05 -1.99 16.09
CA LYS A 99 18.88 -1.76 14.65
C LYS A 99 18.18 -0.44 14.35
N LEU A 100 17.08 -0.17 15.05
CA LEU A 100 16.32 1.07 14.91
C LEU A 100 17.20 2.29 15.23
N THR A 101 17.87 2.29 16.38
CA THR A 101 18.77 3.38 16.78
C THR A 101 19.92 3.56 15.78
N ASN A 102 20.53 2.47 15.31
CA ASN A 102 21.62 2.54 14.34
C ASN A 102 21.18 3.18 13.03
N GLU A 103 20.00 2.85 12.53
CA GLU A 103 19.45 3.44 11.30
C GLU A 103 19.14 4.93 11.47
N ILE A 104 18.53 5.31 12.60
CA ILE A 104 18.28 6.73 12.93
C ILE A 104 19.61 7.51 13.00
N CYS A 105 20.61 6.96 13.68
CA CYS A 105 21.94 7.56 13.79
C CYS A 105 22.67 7.63 12.44
N HIS A 106 22.50 6.62 11.58
CA HIS A 106 23.04 6.62 10.23
C HIS A 106 22.45 7.78 9.41
N ARG A 107 21.12 7.89 9.33
CA ARG A 107 20.43 8.97 8.58
C ARG A 107 20.76 10.37 9.12
N LYS A 108 20.89 10.51 10.44
CA LYS A 108 21.35 11.76 11.07
C LYS A 108 22.76 12.14 10.61
N ARG A 109 23.71 11.20 10.63
CA ARG A 109 25.09 11.45 10.17
C ARG A 109 25.16 11.72 8.67
N ALA A 110 24.30 11.09 7.88
CA ALA A 110 24.16 11.34 6.45
C ALA A 110 23.54 12.71 6.12
N GLY A 111 23.02 13.44 7.12
CA GLY A 111 22.47 14.79 6.92
C GLY A 111 21.00 14.82 6.49
N HIS A 112 20.24 13.74 6.75
CA HIS A 112 18.80 13.72 6.48
C HIS A 112 18.06 14.79 7.29
N LYS A 113 17.07 15.44 6.68
CA LYS A 113 16.20 16.44 7.33
C LYS A 113 15.29 15.82 8.38
N SER A 114 14.77 14.64 8.09
CA SER A 114 13.81 13.89 8.92
C SER A 114 13.86 12.42 8.56
N ILE A 115 13.14 11.61 9.32
CA ILE A 115 12.88 10.20 9.02
C ILE A 115 11.39 9.92 9.17
N GLU A 116 10.89 9.01 8.36
CA GLU A 116 9.54 8.44 8.47
C GLU A 116 9.69 6.99 8.95
N PHE A 117 8.94 6.59 9.98
CA PHE A 117 9.13 5.29 10.60
C PHE A 117 8.75 4.10 9.70
N ALA A 118 7.78 4.28 8.80
CA ALA A 118 7.46 3.30 7.76
C ALA A 118 8.64 3.09 6.79
N ASP A 119 9.44 4.13 6.54
CA ASP A 119 10.63 4.04 5.69
C ASP A 119 11.80 3.36 6.43
N ILE A 120 11.96 3.61 7.73
CA ILE A 120 12.91 2.83 8.54
C ILE A 120 12.51 1.36 8.57
N PHE A 121 11.22 1.05 8.75
CA PHE A 121 10.71 -0.31 8.68
C PHE A 121 11.08 -0.97 7.34
N GLN A 122 10.91 -0.27 6.23
CA GLN A 122 11.34 -0.75 4.92
C GLN A 122 12.85 -1.07 4.88
N THR A 123 13.73 -0.20 5.37
CA THR A 123 15.17 -0.46 5.45
C THR A 123 15.48 -1.70 6.31
N LEU A 124 14.79 -1.86 7.44
CA LEU A 124 14.96 -3.03 8.30
C LEU A 124 14.49 -4.33 7.62
N ARG A 125 13.45 -4.26 6.78
CA ARG A 125 12.99 -5.40 5.95
C ARG A 125 14.00 -5.75 4.87
N LEU A 126 14.59 -4.75 4.22
CA LEU A 126 15.59 -4.92 3.18
C LEU A 126 16.83 -5.69 3.67
N HIS A 127 17.29 -5.41 4.89
CA HIS A 127 18.48 -6.08 5.44
C HIS A 127 18.31 -7.59 5.71
N GLY A 128 17.09 -8.14 5.55
CA GLY A 128 16.91 -9.59 5.43
C GLY A 128 17.22 -10.39 6.69
N ASP A 129 16.78 -9.89 7.85
CA ASP A 129 17.00 -10.56 9.13
C ASP A 129 16.17 -11.85 9.31
N LYS A 130 16.73 -12.80 10.07
CA LYS A 130 16.01 -14.02 10.48
C LYS A 130 14.75 -13.72 11.29
N VAL A 131 14.80 -12.70 12.14
CA VAL A 131 13.63 -12.22 12.91
C VAL A 131 13.09 -11.00 12.18
N LYS A 132 11.86 -11.13 11.71
CA LYS A 132 11.23 -10.17 10.82
C LYS A 132 10.46 -9.15 11.65
N PRO A 133 10.78 -7.84 11.54
CA PRO A 133 9.93 -6.84 12.17
C PRO A 133 8.57 -6.81 11.49
N THR A 134 7.57 -6.34 12.22
CA THR A 134 6.24 -6.05 11.71
C THR A 134 5.89 -4.58 11.92
N HIS A 135 4.98 -4.10 11.08
CA HIS A 135 4.49 -2.73 11.10
C HIS A 135 2.96 -2.77 11.03
N ALA A 136 2.31 -1.92 11.81
CA ALA A 136 0.87 -1.73 11.76
C ALA A 136 0.49 -0.26 11.99
N MET A 137 -0.40 0.24 11.14
CA MET A 137 -1.14 1.47 11.38
C MET A 137 -2.41 1.13 12.16
N LEU A 138 -2.45 1.47 13.45
CA LEU A 138 -3.65 1.30 14.27
C LEU A 138 -4.62 2.47 14.10
N LEU A 139 -4.11 3.65 13.75
CA LEU A 139 -4.89 4.86 13.49
C LEU A 139 -4.17 5.77 12.50
N GLY A 140 -4.90 6.34 11.54
CA GLY A 140 -4.35 7.21 10.50
C GLY A 140 -3.69 6.45 9.34
N VAL A 141 -3.34 7.18 8.27
CA VAL A 141 -2.66 6.64 7.07
C VAL A 141 -1.32 7.33 6.77
N ALA A 142 -0.88 8.20 7.69
CA ALA A 142 0.45 8.82 7.65
C ALA A 142 1.32 8.15 8.70
N SER A 143 2.60 7.90 8.39
CA SER A 143 3.57 7.41 9.37
C SER A 143 4.12 8.57 10.20
N VAL A 144 4.59 8.28 11.40
CA VAL A 144 5.23 9.24 12.30
C VAL A 144 6.52 9.73 11.66
N ILE A 145 6.70 11.05 11.66
CA ILE A 145 7.90 11.71 11.17
C ILE A 145 8.68 12.27 12.34
N LEU A 146 9.97 11.93 12.42
CA LEU A 146 10.91 12.50 13.39
C LEU A 146 11.85 13.47 12.66
N PRO A 147 11.76 14.79 12.92
CA PRO A 147 12.74 15.75 12.44
C PRO A 147 14.12 15.47 13.03
N LEU A 148 15.15 15.50 12.19
CA LEU A 148 16.52 15.34 12.64
C LEU A 148 17.21 16.70 12.81
N SER A 149 18.12 16.76 13.76
CA SER A 149 18.99 17.92 13.97
C SER A 149 20.30 17.73 13.21
N GLY A 150 20.86 18.81 12.65
CA GLY A 150 22.12 18.79 11.92
C GLY A 150 22.08 19.53 10.58
N PRO A 151 22.98 19.22 9.64
CA PRO A 151 23.14 19.93 8.36
C PRO A 151 21.91 19.94 7.43
N ARG A 152 20.92 19.06 7.65
CA ARG A 152 19.59 19.05 6.97
C ARG A 152 19.67 19.20 5.44
N THR A 153 20.64 18.54 4.81
CA THR A 153 20.92 18.63 3.37
C THR A 153 20.12 17.63 2.54
N ILE A 154 19.79 16.46 3.09
CA ILE A 154 19.12 15.38 2.34
C ILE A 154 17.62 15.39 2.64
N ASP A 155 16.82 15.50 1.58
CA ASP A 155 15.37 15.36 1.64
C ASP A 155 14.95 13.91 1.38
N PRO A 156 14.35 13.20 2.36
CA PRO A 156 13.91 11.81 2.17
C PRO A 156 12.95 11.63 1.00
N THR A 157 12.16 12.65 0.66
CA THR A 157 11.18 12.56 -0.43
C THR A 157 11.82 12.42 -1.83
N SER A 158 13.10 12.75 -1.93
CA SER A 158 13.88 12.66 -3.17
C SER A 158 14.53 11.29 -3.42
N ILE A 159 14.56 10.43 -2.40
CA ILE A 159 15.24 9.13 -2.43
C ILE A 159 14.27 8.07 -2.98
N PRO A 160 14.63 7.32 -4.03
CA PRO A 160 13.79 6.21 -4.51
C PRO A 160 13.77 5.04 -3.51
N PRO A 161 12.71 4.21 -3.52
CA PRO A 161 12.64 3.06 -2.62
C PRO A 161 13.52 1.89 -3.09
N ASP A 162 14.25 1.30 -2.16
CA ASP A 162 15.14 0.15 -2.40
C ASP A 162 14.48 -1.21 -2.06
N TYR A 163 13.26 -1.18 -1.54
CA TYR A 163 12.46 -2.38 -1.24
C TYR A 163 10.99 -2.09 -1.53
N THR A 164 10.39 -2.90 -2.40
CA THR A 164 9.06 -2.62 -2.96
C THR A 164 8.00 -3.57 -2.42
N ALA A 165 6.73 -3.22 -2.61
CA ALA A 165 5.59 -4.10 -2.41
C ALA A 165 4.77 -4.15 -3.69
N LEU A 166 4.29 -5.35 -4.03
CA LEU A 166 3.27 -5.56 -5.05
C LEU A 166 1.96 -5.89 -4.35
N PHE A 167 0.91 -5.18 -4.67
CA PHE A 167 -0.39 -5.28 -4.00
C PHE A 167 -1.52 -5.02 -5.00
N ASN A 168 -2.71 -5.52 -4.70
CA ASN A 168 -3.90 -5.19 -5.46
C ASN A 168 -4.68 -4.04 -4.81
N VAL A 169 -5.37 -3.28 -5.67
CA VAL A 169 -6.32 -2.22 -5.30
C VAL A 169 -7.62 -2.46 -6.03
N SER A 170 -8.70 -2.68 -5.28
CA SER A 170 -10.06 -2.79 -5.82
C SER A 170 -10.69 -1.40 -5.99
N VAL A 171 -11.17 -1.12 -7.18
CA VAL A 171 -11.78 0.17 -7.55
C VAL A 171 -13.23 -0.09 -7.94
N SER A 172 -14.15 0.63 -7.29
CA SER A 172 -15.60 0.43 -7.45
C SER A 172 -16.15 0.83 -8.81
N GLN A 173 -15.41 1.63 -9.58
CA GLN A 173 -15.83 2.14 -10.88
C GLN A 173 -14.83 1.72 -11.95
N ASP A 174 -15.35 1.31 -13.10
CA ASP A 174 -14.53 1.04 -14.27
C ASP A 174 -14.00 2.35 -14.84
N LEU A 175 -12.67 2.48 -14.86
CA LEU A 175 -11.99 3.61 -15.50
C LEU A 175 -11.86 3.36 -17.00
N THR A 176 -12.12 4.40 -17.78
CA THR A 176 -11.80 4.43 -19.21
C THR A 176 -10.29 4.40 -19.44
N THR A 177 -9.88 4.07 -20.66
CA THR A 177 -8.47 4.08 -21.05
C THR A 177 -7.82 5.47 -20.86
N GLU A 178 -8.55 6.56 -21.12
CA GLU A 178 -8.04 7.92 -20.93
C GLU A 178 -7.88 8.26 -19.45
N GLU A 179 -8.84 7.87 -18.59
CA GLU A 179 -8.72 8.05 -17.14
C GLU A 179 -7.54 7.26 -16.57
N LEU A 180 -7.29 6.04 -17.05
CA LEU A 180 -6.11 5.26 -16.67
C LEU A 180 -4.81 5.93 -17.10
N LYS A 181 -4.76 6.54 -18.30
CA LYS A 181 -3.59 7.33 -18.74
C LYS A 181 -3.38 8.56 -17.87
N HIS A 182 -4.44 9.26 -17.50
CA HIS A 182 -4.38 10.40 -16.59
C HIS A 182 -3.88 9.98 -15.20
N LEU A 183 -4.40 8.88 -14.66
CA LEU A 183 -3.95 8.30 -13.39
C LEU A 183 -2.47 7.94 -13.43
N ALA A 184 -2.02 7.20 -14.45
CA ALA A 184 -0.62 6.84 -14.62
C ALA A 184 0.29 8.08 -14.77
N THR A 185 -0.18 9.11 -15.46
CA THR A 185 0.56 10.38 -15.61
C THR A 185 0.65 11.14 -14.30
N TRP A 186 -0.42 11.16 -13.51
CA TRP A 186 -0.42 11.74 -12.17
C TRP A 186 0.53 10.98 -11.23
N MET A 187 0.53 9.64 -11.26
CA MET A 187 1.44 8.83 -10.45
C MET A 187 2.91 9.12 -10.72
N ARG A 188 3.28 9.37 -11.98
CA ARG A 188 4.66 9.77 -12.35
C ARG A 188 5.09 11.14 -11.78
N LYS A 189 4.14 11.98 -11.36
CA LYS A 189 4.42 13.27 -10.72
C LYS A 189 4.58 13.14 -9.20
N LEU A 190 4.31 11.96 -8.62
CA LEU A 190 4.51 11.73 -7.19
C LEU A 190 6.00 11.82 -6.84
N PRO A 191 6.33 12.20 -5.59
CA PRO A 191 7.70 12.18 -5.12
C PRO A 191 8.35 10.80 -5.30
N ARG A 192 9.66 10.79 -5.54
CA ARG A 192 10.42 9.58 -5.88
C ARG A 192 10.31 8.48 -4.83
N PHE A 193 10.24 8.85 -3.55
CA PHE A 193 10.12 7.90 -2.45
C PHE A 193 8.87 7.00 -2.55
N ALA A 194 7.80 7.45 -3.21
CA ALA A 194 6.59 6.66 -3.32
C ALA A 194 6.74 5.46 -4.27
N GLY A 195 7.54 5.63 -5.34
CA GLY A 195 7.79 4.59 -6.34
C GLY A 195 6.53 3.96 -6.95
N LEU A 196 5.40 4.68 -6.98
CA LEU A 196 4.08 4.13 -7.28
C LEU A 196 3.86 3.92 -8.78
N THR A 197 3.57 2.69 -9.19
CA THR A 197 3.27 2.31 -10.57
C THR A 197 2.10 1.32 -10.64
N ILE A 198 1.43 1.30 -11.80
CA ILE A 198 0.44 0.28 -12.15
C ILE A 198 1.16 -0.78 -12.99
N ASP A 199 1.24 -2.01 -12.50
CA ASP A 199 1.85 -3.14 -13.20
C ASP A 199 0.84 -3.79 -14.15
N ASN A 200 -0.41 -4.00 -13.69
CA ASN A 200 -1.49 -4.57 -14.49
C ASN A 200 -2.87 -4.03 -14.07
N VAL A 201 -3.83 -4.12 -14.98
CA VAL A 201 -5.24 -3.79 -14.73
C VAL A 201 -6.10 -4.97 -15.18
N TYR A 202 -6.94 -5.46 -14.28
CA TYR A 202 -7.87 -6.54 -14.55
C TYR A 202 -9.31 -6.02 -14.46
N ARG A 203 -10.07 -6.23 -15.53
CA ARG A 203 -11.52 -6.05 -15.51
C ARG A 203 -12.15 -7.27 -14.83
N THR A 204 -13.00 -7.00 -13.87
CA THR A 204 -13.79 -7.98 -13.13
C THR A 204 -15.27 -7.56 -13.21
N GLN A 205 -16.04 -7.70 -12.14
CA GLN A 205 -17.31 -6.99 -11.95
C GLN A 205 -17.11 -5.50 -11.61
N SER A 206 -15.85 -5.11 -11.41
CA SER A 206 -15.32 -3.75 -11.23
C SER A 206 -13.88 -3.71 -11.79
N MET A 207 -13.01 -2.78 -11.36
CA MET A 207 -11.59 -2.81 -11.72
C MET A 207 -10.67 -3.19 -10.57
N CYS A 208 -9.69 -4.05 -10.86
CA CYS A 208 -8.62 -4.40 -9.94
C CYS A 208 -7.28 -3.96 -10.54
N PHE A 209 -6.55 -3.11 -9.83
CA PHE A 209 -5.20 -2.71 -10.20
C PHE A 209 -4.19 -3.55 -9.44
N VAL A 210 -3.23 -4.12 -10.15
CA VAL A 210 -2.00 -4.63 -9.54
C VAL A 210 -1.00 -3.50 -9.58
N MET A 211 -0.57 -3.06 -8.42
CA MET A 211 0.26 -1.89 -8.21
C MET A 211 1.56 -2.26 -7.53
N ARG A 212 2.61 -1.51 -7.85
CA ARG A 212 3.92 -1.60 -7.22
C ARG A 212 4.25 -0.26 -6.58
N SER A 213 4.80 -0.29 -5.37
CA SER A 213 5.25 0.91 -4.67
C SER A 213 6.37 0.59 -3.69
N ALA A 214 6.91 1.61 -3.02
CA ALA A 214 7.72 1.42 -1.82
C ALA A 214 6.95 0.58 -0.78
N LEU A 215 7.62 -0.35 -0.09
CA LEU A 215 6.99 -1.09 1.01
C LEU A 215 6.49 -0.11 2.09
N SER A 216 7.20 0.99 2.33
CA SER A 216 6.77 2.04 3.26
C SER A 216 5.41 2.66 2.90
N VAL A 217 5.10 2.78 1.60
CA VAL A 217 3.78 3.23 1.12
C VAL A 217 2.74 2.16 1.39
N TYR A 218 3.00 0.90 1.03
CA TYR A 218 2.04 -0.18 1.27
C TYR A 218 1.78 -0.40 2.77
N ALA A 219 2.80 -0.30 3.62
CA ALA A 219 2.68 -0.46 5.07
C ALA A 219 1.65 0.49 5.69
N LYS A 220 1.51 1.70 5.12
CA LYS A 220 0.49 2.68 5.52
C LYS A 220 -0.92 2.37 5.02
N LEU A 221 -1.03 1.60 3.94
CA LEU A 221 -2.29 1.16 3.34
C LEU A 221 -2.73 -0.21 3.87
N HIS A 222 -1.85 -0.93 4.56
CA HIS A 222 -2.13 -2.26 5.08
C HIS A 222 -3.30 -2.23 6.06
N GLY A 223 -4.28 -3.09 5.83
CA GLY A 223 -5.52 -3.16 6.62
C GLY A 223 -6.65 -2.25 6.11
N LEU A 224 -6.38 -1.36 5.14
CA LEU A 224 -7.45 -0.60 4.48
C LEU A 224 -8.25 -1.50 3.53
N GLN A 225 -9.58 -1.37 3.56
CA GLN A 225 -10.46 -2.11 2.66
C GLN A 225 -10.09 -1.84 1.20
N GLY A 226 -10.01 -2.91 0.40
CA GLY A 226 -9.70 -2.83 -1.02
C GLY A 226 -8.20 -2.87 -1.34
N TYR A 227 -7.32 -2.90 -0.34
CA TYR A 227 -5.87 -3.08 -0.52
C TYR A 227 -5.44 -4.45 0.01
N SER A 228 -4.67 -5.21 -0.77
CA SER A 228 -4.17 -6.52 -0.33
C SER A 228 -2.80 -6.83 -0.90
N LEU A 229 -1.88 -7.26 -0.03
CA LEU A 229 -0.51 -7.60 -0.41
C LEU A 229 -0.52 -8.82 -1.33
N ILE A 230 0.25 -8.75 -2.41
CA ILE A 230 0.53 -9.89 -3.28
C ILE A 230 1.92 -10.45 -2.92
N ALA A 231 2.94 -9.58 -2.90
CA ALA A 231 4.30 -9.98 -2.61
C ALA A 231 5.16 -8.82 -2.07
N GLU A 232 6.09 -9.14 -1.18
CA GLU A 232 7.16 -8.24 -0.77
C GLU A 232 8.37 -8.39 -1.70
N ASN A 233 8.93 -7.25 -2.11
CA ASN A 233 10.09 -7.09 -2.97
C ASN A 233 10.16 -8.04 -4.17
N PRO A 234 9.09 -8.14 -4.99
CA PRO A 234 9.11 -9.04 -6.12
C PRO A 234 10.00 -8.50 -7.24
N SER A 235 10.64 -9.43 -7.95
CA SER A 235 11.27 -9.15 -9.23
C SER A 235 10.24 -8.65 -10.26
N PRO A 236 10.68 -8.07 -11.38
CA PRO A 236 9.78 -7.82 -12.51
C PRO A 236 9.03 -9.10 -12.92
N PRO A 237 7.79 -8.98 -13.43
CA PRO A 237 7.03 -10.12 -13.89
C PRO A 237 7.77 -10.83 -15.04
N LEU A 238 7.73 -12.16 -15.04
CA LEU A 238 8.29 -12.96 -16.12
C LEU A 238 7.41 -12.82 -17.37
N ASP A 239 8.03 -12.61 -18.53
CA ASP A 239 7.34 -12.69 -19.82
C ASP A 239 7.16 -14.16 -20.20
N LEU A 240 6.03 -14.74 -19.79
CA LEU A 240 5.68 -16.14 -20.06
C LEU A 240 5.63 -16.43 -21.57
N SER A 241 5.32 -15.44 -22.40
CA SER A 241 5.28 -15.56 -23.86
C SER A 241 6.66 -15.89 -24.43
N ARG A 242 7.74 -15.41 -23.80
CA ARG A 242 9.13 -15.73 -24.19
C ARG A 242 9.62 -17.07 -23.67
N LEU A 243 9.05 -17.57 -22.57
CA LEU A 243 9.41 -18.85 -21.97
C LEU A 243 8.78 -20.05 -22.69
N LEU A 244 7.70 -19.82 -23.42
CA LEU A 244 6.99 -20.83 -24.22
C LEU A 244 7.51 -20.93 -25.66
N LEU A 245 8.48 -20.09 -26.07
CA LEU A 245 9.16 -20.26 -27.34
C LEU A 245 10.05 -21.51 -27.26
N PRO A 246 9.93 -22.47 -28.19
CA PRO A 246 10.84 -23.61 -28.23
C PRO A 246 12.27 -23.09 -28.35
N SER A 247 13.17 -23.61 -27.52
CA SER A 247 14.60 -23.33 -27.60
C SER A 247 15.05 -23.42 -29.06
N PRO A 248 15.84 -22.45 -29.58
CA PRO A 248 16.34 -22.56 -30.94
C PRO A 248 17.07 -23.90 -31.07
N SER A 249 16.56 -24.77 -31.94
CA SER A 249 17.19 -26.04 -32.30
C SER A 249 18.66 -25.77 -32.56
N SER A 250 19.54 -26.46 -31.82
CA SER A 250 20.99 -26.32 -32.00
C SER A 250 21.33 -26.40 -33.49
N PRO A 251 22.15 -25.48 -34.02
CA PRO A 251 22.54 -25.55 -35.42
C PRO A 251 23.23 -26.89 -35.66
N ALA A 252 22.82 -27.58 -36.73
CA ALA A 252 23.39 -28.84 -37.17
C ALA A 252 24.93 -28.76 -37.17
N PRO A 253 25.64 -29.84 -36.78
CA PRO A 253 27.09 -29.84 -36.74
C PRO A 253 27.63 -29.47 -38.12
N LYS A 254 28.47 -28.42 -38.15
CA LYS A 254 29.16 -27.97 -39.36
C LYS A 254 29.98 -29.15 -39.92
N LYS A 255 29.79 -29.46 -41.20
CA LYS A 255 30.66 -30.38 -41.95
C LYS A 255 32.11 -29.95 -41.77
N GLU A 256 32.95 -30.83 -41.22
CA GLU A 256 34.40 -30.65 -41.20
C GLU A 256 34.91 -30.53 -42.64
N ASN A 257 35.62 -29.45 -42.94
CA ASN A 257 36.40 -29.32 -44.16
C ASN A 257 37.66 -30.18 -44.01
N ILE A 258 37.70 -31.32 -44.70
CA ILE A 258 38.89 -32.15 -44.82
C ILE A 258 39.87 -31.44 -45.78
N PRO A 259 41.12 -31.12 -45.38
CA PRO A 259 42.09 -30.54 -46.29
C PRO A 259 42.61 -31.60 -47.28
N PHE A 260 42.61 -31.24 -48.56
CA PHE A 260 43.23 -31.96 -49.67
C PHE A 260 44.70 -32.30 -49.36
N ARG A 261 45.06 -33.59 -49.37
CA ARG A 261 46.46 -34.03 -49.50
C ARG A 261 46.78 -34.23 -50.98
N GLY A 262 47.80 -33.51 -51.45
CA GLY A 262 48.33 -33.58 -52.81
C GLY A 262 48.86 -34.98 -53.16
N GLY A 263 48.66 -35.34 -54.43
CA GLY A 263 49.21 -36.53 -55.06
C GLY A 263 50.73 -36.44 -55.28
N LYS A 264 51.33 -37.62 -55.41
CA LYS A 264 52.66 -37.83 -55.99
C LYS A 264 52.61 -37.68 -57.50
#